data_AF-A0A933EXM9-F1
#
_entry.id   AF-A0A933EXM9-F1
#
_cell.length_a   1.000
_cell.length_b   1.000
_cell.length_c   1.000
_cell.angle_alpha   90.00
_cell.angle_beta   90.00
_cell.angle_gamma   90.00
#
_symmetry.space_group_name_H-M   'P 1'
#
loop_
_entity.id
_entity.type
_entity.pdbx_description
1 polymer ?
#
loop_
_entity_poly.entity_id
_entity_poly.type
_entity_poly.pdbx_seq_one_letter_code
_entity_poly.pdbx_strand_id
1 'polypeptide(L)'
;MKHAKILIVAATFIFVAAMVSMLFVGETKAQGPTNAEDRADRKATRLERIKVRGQNIVERTTIRVDRVLQLNTKAGEIAGKMEQKGKDVSEARAFFETSSEKIASARAALNEATTILTQLETAENPLTVIQNFKAKIIEAYAALNAAKQNTLKGIKALKGASGASASAN
;
A
#
# COMPACT_ATOMS: atom_id res chain seq x y z
N MET A 1 25.50 3.49 -8.14
CA MET A 1 24.46 3.97 -7.17
C MET A 1 22.99 3.87 -7.64
N LYS A 2 22.66 3.35 -8.84
CA LYS A 2 21.27 3.31 -9.35
C LYS A 2 20.41 2.14 -8.84
N HIS A 3 21.02 1.06 -8.34
CA HIS A 3 20.29 -0.13 -7.84
C HIS A 3 19.86 -0.04 -6.37
N ALA A 4 20.51 0.82 -5.57
CA ALA A 4 20.21 0.95 -4.14
C ALA A 4 18.79 1.50 -3.86
N LYS A 5 18.29 2.41 -4.70
CA LYS A 5 16.96 3.02 -4.51
C LYS A 5 15.80 2.05 -4.80
N ILE A 6 16.00 1.07 -5.69
CA ILE A 6 14.98 0.05 -6.01
C ILE A 6 14.89 -0.98 -4.88
N LEU A 7 16.04 -1.35 -4.29
CA LEU A 7 16.10 -2.28 -3.16
C LEU A 7 15.42 -1.72 -1.90
N ILE A 8 15.62 -0.42 -1.61
CA ILE A 8 15.00 0.26 -0.47
C ILE A 8 13.46 0.24 -0.56
N VAL A 9 12.89 0.40 -1.77
CA VAL A 9 11.43 0.36 -1.93
C VAL A 9 10.89 -1.06 -1.74
N ALA A 10 11.57 -2.10 -2.22
CA ALA A 10 11.14 -3.49 -1.98
C ALA A 10 11.17 -3.88 -0.49
N ALA A 11 12.20 -3.44 0.26
CA ALA A 11 12.33 -3.70 1.69
C ALA A 11 11.19 -3.08 2.53
N THR A 12 10.69 -1.89 2.15
CA THR A 12 9.54 -1.28 2.84
C THR A 12 8.25 -2.09 2.73
N PHE A 13 8.02 -2.83 1.63
CA PHE A 13 6.77 -3.56 1.41
C PHE A 13 6.71 -4.87 2.21
N ILE A 14 7.84 -5.58 2.36
CA ILE A 14 7.94 -6.76 3.25
C ILE A 14 7.68 -6.35 4.71
N PHE A 15 8.14 -5.17 5.11
CA PHE A 15 8.02 -4.67 6.48
C PHE A 15 6.56 -4.49 6.94
N VAL A 16 5.62 -4.18 6.04
CA VAL A 16 4.22 -3.97 6.46
C VAL A 16 3.45 -5.28 6.60
N ALA A 17 3.70 -6.29 5.76
CA ALA A 17 3.17 -7.63 6.00
C ALA A 17 3.65 -8.21 7.35
N ALA A 18 4.91 -7.92 7.72
CA ALA A 18 5.46 -8.24 9.04
C ALA A 18 4.80 -7.42 10.16
N MET A 19 4.61 -6.10 10.00
CA MET A 19 3.90 -5.25 10.98
C MET A 19 2.43 -5.66 11.19
N VAL A 20 1.73 -6.06 10.13
CA VAL A 20 0.37 -6.61 10.20
C VAL A 20 0.32 -7.95 10.93
N SER A 21 1.41 -8.72 10.90
CA SER A 21 1.54 -9.95 11.69
C SER A 21 1.88 -9.67 13.16
N MET A 22 2.68 -8.63 13.44
CA MET A 22 3.04 -8.18 14.79
C MET A 22 1.91 -7.44 15.52
N LEU A 23 0.85 -7.03 14.83
CA LEU A 23 -0.40 -6.53 15.45
C LEU A 23 -1.02 -7.55 16.43
N PHE A 24 -0.66 -8.84 16.32
CA PHE A 24 -1.29 -9.95 17.06
C PHE A 24 -0.34 -10.75 17.96
N VAL A 25 0.95 -10.41 18.00
CA VAL A 25 1.87 -11.04 18.96
C VAL A 25 1.64 -10.40 20.33
N GLY A 26 0.70 -10.97 21.08
CA GLY A 26 0.55 -10.69 22.50
C GLY A 26 1.60 -11.46 23.29
N GLU A 27 2.37 -10.76 24.11
CA GLU A 27 3.22 -11.36 25.15
C GLU A 27 2.38 -12.36 25.96
N THR A 28 2.78 -13.62 25.88
CA THR A 28 2.38 -14.62 26.86
C THR A 28 3.14 -14.34 28.15
N LYS A 29 2.39 -14.33 29.26
CA LYS A 29 2.82 -14.32 30.67
C LYS A 29 2.86 -12.93 31.35
N ALA A 30 1.76 -12.63 32.05
CA ALA A 30 1.83 -12.00 33.37
C ALA A 30 0.81 -12.70 34.29
N GLN A 31 1.34 -13.43 35.28
CA GLN A 31 0.62 -14.11 36.35
C GLN A 31 0.02 -13.10 37.35
N GLY A 32 -1.15 -13.42 37.92
CA GLY A 32 -1.74 -12.78 39.11
C GLY A 32 -3.27 -12.61 39.02
N PRO A 33 -4.03 -12.78 40.13
CA PRO A 33 -5.48 -12.56 40.11
C PRO A 33 -5.74 -11.07 39.91
N THR A 34 -6.35 -10.72 38.79
CA THR A 34 -6.71 -9.34 38.44
C THR A 34 -8.20 -9.14 38.62
N ASN A 35 -8.55 -8.06 39.29
CA ASN A 35 -9.92 -7.59 39.55
C ASN A 35 -10.63 -7.36 38.20
N ALA A 36 -11.97 -7.30 38.18
CA ALA A 36 -12.71 -7.03 36.94
C ALA A 36 -12.30 -5.69 36.30
N GLU A 37 -11.99 -4.68 37.12
CA GLU A 37 -11.49 -3.36 36.71
C GLU A 37 -10.11 -3.45 36.04
N ASP A 38 -9.13 -4.13 36.65
CA ASP A 38 -7.81 -4.36 36.04
C ASP A 38 -7.89 -5.07 34.68
N ARG A 39 -8.87 -5.96 34.50
CA ARG A 39 -9.10 -6.65 33.22
C ARG A 39 -9.70 -5.71 32.17
N ALA A 40 -10.59 -4.82 32.58
CA ALA A 40 -11.20 -3.82 31.70
C ALA A 40 -10.14 -2.81 31.22
N ASP A 41 -9.32 -2.29 32.13
CA ASP A 41 -8.26 -1.32 31.82
C ASP A 41 -7.19 -1.91 30.90
N ARG A 42 -6.78 -3.16 31.13
CA ARG A 42 -5.85 -3.88 30.24
C ARG A 42 -6.46 -4.10 28.85
N LYS A 43 -7.76 -4.39 28.76
CA LYS A 43 -8.46 -4.54 27.47
C LYS A 43 -8.55 -3.22 26.72
N ALA A 44 -8.94 -2.14 27.39
CA ALA A 44 -8.99 -0.79 26.81
C ALA A 44 -7.61 -0.36 26.28
N THR A 45 -6.56 -0.53 27.09
CA THR A 45 -5.17 -0.23 26.68
C THR A 45 -4.71 -1.06 25.47
N ARG A 46 -5.12 -2.33 25.39
CA ARG A 46 -4.80 -3.19 24.23
C ARG A 46 -5.53 -2.73 22.97
N LEU A 47 -6.82 -2.41 23.07
CA LEU A 47 -7.61 -1.94 21.94
C LEU A 47 -7.06 -0.62 21.39
N GLU A 48 -6.71 0.32 22.28
CA GLU A 48 -6.10 1.59 21.89
C GLU A 48 -4.78 1.38 21.12
N ARG A 49 -3.90 0.52 21.63
CA ARG A 49 -2.65 0.17 20.92
C ARG A 49 -2.90 -0.45 19.55
N ILE A 50 -3.92 -1.30 19.42
CA ILE A 50 -4.30 -1.91 18.14
C ILE A 50 -4.83 -0.84 17.18
N LYS A 51 -5.68 0.07 17.65
CA LYS A 51 -6.22 1.19 16.87
C LYS A 51 -5.10 2.08 16.34
N VAL A 52 -4.19 2.52 17.21
CA VAL A 52 -3.02 3.34 16.84
C VAL A 52 -2.13 2.62 15.83
N ARG A 53 -1.87 1.32 16.02
CA ARG A 53 -1.10 0.53 15.04
C ARG A 53 -1.83 0.42 13.70
N GLY A 54 -3.15 0.21 13.71
CA GLY A 54 -3.98 0.18 12.50
C GLY A 54 -3.93 1.51 11.75
N GLN A 55 -4.07 2.64 12.44
CA GLN A 55 -3.96 3.99 11.88
C GLN A 55 -2.59 4.22 11.24
N ASN A 56 -1.51 3.86 11.94
CA ASN A 56 -0.15 3.93 11.40
C ASN A 56 0.03 3.10 10.12
N ILE A 57 -0.62 1.94 10.03
CA ILE A 57 -0.59 1.10 8.82
C ILE A 57 -1.36 1.76 7.67
N VAL A 58 -2.54 2.31 7.95
CA VAL A 58 -3.34 3.06 6.96
C VAL A 58 -2.55 4.25 6.43
N GLU A 59 -1.96 5.06 7.30
CA GLU A 59 -1.17 6.23 6.93
C GLU A 59 0.03 5.84 6.06
N ARG A 60 0.82 4.85 6.50
CA ARG A 60 1.97 4.36 5.73
C ARG A 60 1.59 3.82 4.37
N THR A 61 0.44 3.15 4.27
CA THR A 61 -0.03 2.60 3.00
C THR A 61 -0.54 3.71 2.08
N THR A 62 -1.25 4.70 2.63
CA THR A 62 -1.70 5.91 1.92
C THR A 62 -0.51 6.67 1.32
N ILE A 63 0.54 6.92 2.11
CA ILE A 63 1.77 7.56 1.62
C ILE A 63 2.37 6.79 0.43
N ARG A 64 2.31 5.46 0.44
CA ARG A 64 2.84 4.64 -0.67
C ARG A 64 1.95 4.69 -1.90
N VAL A 65 0.63 4.67 -1.72
CA VAL A 65 -0.35 4.88 -2.80
C VAL A 65 -0.05 6.21 -3.49
N ASP A 66 0.11 7.29 -2.72
CA ASP A 66 0.37 8.62 -3.29
C ASP A 66 1.71 8.70 -4.02
N ARG A 67 2.75 8.04 -3.52
CA ARG A 67 4.03 7.95 -4.24
C ARG A 67 3.92 7.21 -5.57
N VAL A 68 3.16 6.11 -5.62
CA VAL A 68 2.95 5.36 -6.87
C VAL A 68 2.08 6.17 -7.83
N LEU A 69 1.06 6.88 -7.34
CA LEU A 69 0.26 7.81 -8.15
C LEU A 69 1.13 8.90 -8.75
N GLN A 70 1.93 9.61 -7.94
CA GLN A 70 2.83 10.65 -8.42
C GLN A 70 3.81 10.12 -9.48
N LEU A 71 4.34 8.90 -9.29
CA LEU A 71 5.23 8.29 -10.28
C LEU A 71 4.49 7.99 -11.59
N ASN A 72 3.27 7.43 -11.49
CA ASN A 72 2.44 7.08 -12.64
C ASN A 72 2.04 8.32 -13.44
N THR A 73 1.60 9.38 -12.76
CA THR A 73 1.26 10.67 -13.37
C THR A 73 2.45 11.28 -14.10
N LYS A 74 3.62 11.37 -13.46
CA LYS A 74 4.84 11.90 -14.10
C LYS A 74 5.26 11.07 -15.31
N ALA A 75 5.13 9.75 -15.24
CA ALA A 75 5.43 8.88 -16.37
C ALA A 75 4.44 9.09 -17.54
N GLY A 76 3.15 9.28 -17.23
CA GLY A 76 2.13 9.66 -18.21
C GLY A 76 2.38 11.01 -18.87
N GLU A 77 2.84 12.02 -18.12
CA GLU A 77 3.25 13.31 -18.68
C GLU A 77 4.43 13.17 -19.65
N ILE A 78 5.41 12.32 -19.31
CA ILE A 78 6.54 12.03 -20.20
C ILE A 78 6.04 11.33 -21.47
N ALA A 79 5.12 10.37 -21.34
CA ALA A 79 4.50 9.71 -22.48
C ALA A 79 3.84 10.74 -23.42
N GLY A 80 3.04 11.67 -22.88
CA GLY A 80 2.42 12.73 -23.66
C GLY A 80 3.44 13.63 -24.38
N LYS A 81 4.56 13.97 -23.74
CA LYS A 81 5.65 14.72 -24.40
C LYS A 81 6.35 13.93 -25.50
N MET A 82 6.43 12.60 -25.37
CA MET A 82 7.01 11.73 -26.41
C MET A 82 6.06 11.55 -27.59
N GLU A 83 4.77 11.43 -27.32
CA GLU A 83 3.69 11.36 -28.29
C GLU A 83 3.65 12.63 -29.16
N GLN A 84 3.78 13.81 -28.55
CA GLN A 84 3.95 15.09 -29.26
C GLN A 84 5.20 15.14 -30.17
N LYS A 85 6.21 14.29 -29.90
CA LYS A 85 7.42 14.14 -30.72
C LYS A 85 7.29 12.99 -31.74
N GLY A 86 6.08 12.50 -31.98
CA GLY A 86 5.80 11.42 -32.94
C GLY A 86 6.32 10.06 -32.51
N LYS A 87 6.58 9.83 -31.22
CA LYS A 87 6.96 8.51 -30.70
C LYS A 87 5.70 7.71 -30.40
N ASP A 88 5.68 6.45 -30.82
CA ASP A 88 4.66 5.51 -30.36
C ASP A 88 4.88 5.18 -28.89
N VAL A 89 3.89 5.52 -28.07
CA VAL A 89 3.86 5.28 -26.63
C VAL A 89 2.63 4.46 -26.20
N SER A 90 1.94 3.83 -27.15
CA SER A 90 0.66 3.13 -26.94
C SER A 90 0.78 2.04 -25.88
N GLU A 91 1.86 1.25 -25.93
CA GLU A 91 2.12 0.21 -24.92
C GLU A 91 2.35 0.81 -23.54
N ALA A 92 3.09 1.93 -23.45
CA ALA A 92 3.32 2.60 -22.18
C ALA A 92 2.01 3.16 -21.58
N ARG A 93 1.13 3.72 -22.41
CA ARG A 93 -0.18 4.23 -22.01
C ARG A 93 -1.04 3.13 -21.39
N ALA A 94 -1.15 1.98 -22.05
CA ALA A 94 -1.92 0.85 -21.53
C ALA A 94 -1.44 0.40 -20.14
N PHE A 95 -0.12 0.37 -19.92
CA PHE A 95 0.44 0.09 -18.60
C PHE A 95 0.11 1.17 -17.56
N PHE A 96 0.17 2.45 -17.92
CA PHE A 96 -0.16 3.54 -16.98
C PHE A 96 -1.65 3.60 -16.64
N GLU A 97 -2.53 3.28 -17.58
CA GLU A 97 -3.98 3.15 -17.35
C GLU A 97 -4.27 1.99 -16.39
N THR A 98 -3.74 0.80 -16.67
CA THR A 98 -3.84 -0.35 -15.76
C THR A 98 -3.29 0.00 -14.37
N SER A 99 -2.18 0.74 -14.30
CA SER A 99 -1.64 1.21 -13.03
C SER A 99 -2.61 2.15 -12.29
N SER A 100 -3.25 3.07 -12.99
CA SER A 100 -4.24 4.00 -12.41
C SER A 100 -5.45 3.25 -11.83
N GLU A 101 -5.97 2.25 -12.53
CA GLU A 101 -7.04 1.39 -12.03
C GLU A 101 -6.65 0.69 -10.73
N LYS A 102 -5.44 0.10 -10.69
CA LYS A 102 -4.96 -0.59 -9.48
C LYS A 102 -4.67 0.36 -8.33
N ILE A 103 -4.25 1.60 -8.59
CA ILE A 103 -4.17 2.67 -7.58
C ILE A 103 -5.56 2.96 -7.00
N ALA A 104 -6.58 3.07 -7.85
CA ALA A 104 -7.96 3.30 -7.41
C ALA A 104 -8.48 2.14 -6.53
N SER A 105 -8.23 0.88 -6.93
CA SER A 105 -8.56 -0.29 -6.10
C SER A 105 -7.85 -0.26 -4.75
N ALA A 106 -6.56 0.11 -4.71
CA ALA A 106 -5.81 0.22 -3.46
C ALA A 106 -6.39 1.29 -2.53
N ARG A 107 -6.83 2.43 -3.09
CA ARG A 107 -7.52 3.49 -2.32
C ARG A 107 -8.86 3.03 -1.76
N ALA A 108 -9.67 2.35 -2.57
CA ALA A 108 -10.94 1.81 -2.12
C ALA A 108 -10.77 0.84 -0.93
N ALA A 109 -9.84 -0.11 -1.06
CA ALA A 109 -9.54 -1.05 0.01
C ALA A 109 -8.99 -0.37 1.29
N LEU A 110 -8.22 0.72 1.17
CA LEU A 110 -7.77 1.51 2.33
C LEU A 110 -8.89 2.29 3.01
N ASN A 111 -9.81 2.84 2.23
CA ASN A 111 -10.98 3.53 2.78
C ASN A 111 -11.86 2.54 3.55
N GLU A 112 -12.09 1.35 2.99
CA GLU A 112 -12.80 0.28 3.69
C GLU A 112 -12.08 -0.19 4.95
N ALA A 113 -10.75 -0.37 4.90
CA ALA A 113 -9.96 -0.71 6.08
C ALA A 113 -10.09 0.37 7.17
N THR A 114 -10.09 1.65 6.80
CA THR A 114 -10.28 2.76 7.74
C THR A 114 -11.65 2.69 8.40
N THR A 115 -12.72 2.49 7.61
CA THR A 115 -14.08 2.32 8.13
C THR A 115 -14.15 1.14 9.10
N ILE A 116 -13.60 -0.02 8.76
CA ILE A 116 -13.57 -1.19 9.65
C ILE A 116 -12.83 -0.85 10.95
N LEU A 117 -11.69 -0.17 10.89
CA LEU A 117 -10.89 0.16 12.07
C LEU A 117 -11.65 1.07 13.05
N THR A 118 -12.53 1.96 12.56
CA THR A 118 -13.36 2.81 13.44
C THR A 118 -14.37 2.02 14.26
N GLN A 119 -14.75 0.81 13.83
CA GLN A 119 -15.69 -0.06 14.54
C GLN A 119 -15.04 -0.80 15.72
N LEU A 120 -13.71 -0.72 15.87
CA LEU A 120 -12.96 -1.53 16.83
C LEU A 120 -13.36 -1.33 18.29
N GLU A 121 -13.75 -0.10 18.66
CA GLU A 121 -14.07 0.27 20.05
C GLU A 121 -15.48 -0.14 20.46
N THR A 122 -16.40 -0.23 19.49
CA THR A 122 -17.83 -0.50 19.73
C THR A 122 -18.24 -1.92 19.35
N ALA A 123 -17.33 -2.70 18.75
CA ALA A 123 -17.64 -4.05 18.30
C ALA A 123 -17.69 -5.05 19.46
N GLU A 124 -18.73 -5.87 19.46
CA GLU A 124 -18.89 -7.00 20.38
C GLU A 124 -17.75 -8.03 20.22
N ASN A 125 -17.26 -8.20 18.98
CA ASN A 125 -16.10 -9.05 18.68
C ASN A 125 -14.97 -8.26 17.99
N PRO A 126 -14.06 -7.64 18.76
CA PRO A 126 -12.92 -6.90 18.22
C PRO A 126 -12.00 -7.75 17.35
N LEU A 127 -11.89 -9.06 17.59
CA LEU A 127 -11.02 -9.93 16.79
C LEU A 127 -11.49 -10.03 15.34
N THR A 128 -12.80 -10.13 15.11
CA THR A 128 -13.38 -10.14 13.76
C THR A 128 -13.11 -8.82 13.04
N VAL A 129 -13.24 -7.68 13.73
CA VAL A 129 -12.91 -6.36 13.17
C VAL A 129 -11.45 -6.31 12.73
N ILE A 130 -10.51 -6.76 13.56
CA ILE A 130 -9.09 -6.71 13.22
C ILE A 130 -8.75 -7.69 12.08
N GLN A 131 -9.41 -8.86 12.00
CA GLN A 131 -9.25 -9.80 10.88
C GLN A 131 -9.72 -9.19 9.56
N ASN A 132 -10.90 -8.54 9.56
CA ASN A 132 -11.44 -7.86 8.39
C ASN A 132 -10.55 -6.67 7.98
N PHE A 133 -10.07 -5.89 8.94
CA PHE A 133 -9.10 -4.82 8.72
C PHE A 133 -7.83 -5.36 8.03
N LYS A 134 -7.26 -6.44 8.57
CA LYS A 134 -6.08 -7.10 8.01
C LYS A 134 -6.32 -7.56 6.57
N ALA A 135 -7.46 -8.18 6.29
CA ALA A 135 -7.81 -8.62 4.94
C ALA A 135 -7.83 -7.45 3.95
N LYS A 136 -8.44 -6.31 4.33
CA LYS A 136 -8.49 -5.10 3.49
C LYS A 136 -7.15 -4.43 3.30
N ILE A 137 -6.29 -4.41 4.32
CA ILE A 137 -4.91 -3.95 4.15
C ILE A 137 -4.13 -4.85 3.18
N ILE A 138 -4.29 -6.18 3.26
CA ILE A 138 -3.65 -7.12 2.31
C ILE A 138 -4.12 -6.86 0.88
N GLU A 139 -5.43 -6.66 0.69
CA GLU A 139 -6.03 -6.33 -0.60
C GLU A 139 -5.44 -5.02 -1.17
N ALA A 140 -5.38 -3.97 -0.36
CA ALA A 140 -4.78 -2.69 -0.74
C ALA A 140 -3.30 -2.85 -1.17
N TYR A 141 -2.53 -3.67 -0.45
CA TYR A 141 -1.13 -3.95 -0.79
C TYR A 141 -0.97 -4.73 -2.09
N ALA A 142 -1.82 -5.73 -2.34
CA ALA A 142 -1.80 -6.49 -3.58
C ALA A 142 -2.08 -5.59 -4.78
N ALA A 143 -3.11 -4.75 -4.69
CA ALA A 143 -3.44 -3.76 -5.71
C ALA A 143 -2.30 -2.75 -5.93
N LEU A 144 -1.73 -2.21 -4.85
CA LEU A 144 -0.62 -1.26 -4.93
C LEU A 144 0.65 -1.87 -5.56
N ASN A 145 0.95 -3.13 -5.25
CA ASN A 145 2.06 -3.84 -5.89
C ASN A 145 1.81 -4.04 -7.38
N ALA A 146 0.60 -4.43 -7.78
CA ALA A 146 0.22 -4.54 -9.19
C ALA A 146 0.32 -3.19 -9.92
N ALA A 147 -0.14 -2.10 -9.30
CA ALA A 147 0.01 -0.75 -9.84
C ALA A 147 1.48 -0.42 -10.11
N LYS A 148 2.34 -0.58 -9.09
CA LYS A 148 3.78 -0.32 -9.20
C LYS A 148 4.42 -1.12 -10.35
N GLN A 149 4.10 -2.40 -10.48
CA GLN A 149 4.67 -3.22 -11.56
C GLN A 149 4.24 -2.70 -12.93
N ASN A 150 2.98 -2.31 -13.09
CA ASN A 150 2.51 -1.70 -14.34
C ASN A 150 3.17 -0.35 -14.61
N THR A 151 3.31 0.54 -13.62
CA THR A 151 4.08 1.79 -13.79
C THR A 151 5.51 1.52 -14.28
N LEU A 152 6.18 0.51 -13.70
CA LEU A 152 7.55 0.16 -14.09
C LEU A 152 7.63 -0.41 -15.52
N LYS A 153 6.66 -1.25 -15.91
CA LYS A 153 6.54 -1.74 -17.29
C LYS A 153 6.32 -0.59 -18.27
N GLY A 154 5.42 0.34 -17.96
CA GLY A 154 5.19 1.54 -18.79
C GLY A 154 6.44 2.41 -18.92
N ILE A 155 7.17 2.64 -17.83
CA ILE A 155 8.46 3.36 -17.88
C ILE A 155 9.49 2.64 -18.75
N LYS A 156 9.53 1.29 -18.71
CA LYS A 156 10.42 0.51 -19.57
C LYS A 156 10.04 0.63 -21.05
N ALA A 157 8.75 0.57 -21.37
CA ALA A 157 8.23 0.78 -22.71
C ALA A 157 8.59 2.18 -23.24
N LEU A 158 8.41 3.23 -22.42
CA LEU A 158 8.83 4.60 -22.79
C LEU A 158 10.32 4.69 -23.13
N LYS A 159 11.18 4.04 -22.34
CA LYS A 159 12.62 4.03 -22.64
C LYS A 159 12.92 3.33 -23.98
N GLY A 160 12.25 2.21 -24.26
CA GLY A 160 12.33 1.53 -25.56
C GLY A 160 11.96 2.47 -26.71
N ALA A 161 10.82 3.13 -26.62
CA ALA A 161 10.34 4.09 -27.62
C ALA A 161 11.29 5.28 -27.83
N SER A 162 11.98 5.74 -26.76
CA SER A 162 12.95 6.83 -26.85
C SER A 162 14.26 6.41 -27.53
N GLY A 163 14.68 5.15 -27.35
CA GLY A 163 15.90 4.61 -27.93
C GLY A 163 15.75 4.16 -29.38
N ALA A 164 14.57 3.67 -29.77
CA ALA A 164 14.29 3.17 -31.13
C ALA A 164 14.49 4.23 -32.23
N SER A 165 14.41 5.53 -31.91
CA SER A 165 14.68 6.58 -32.88
C SER A 165 16.13 7.04 -32.96
N ALA A 166 17.01 6.60 -32.06
CA ALA A 166 18.43 6.94 -32.10
C ALA A 166 19.22 6.02 -33.04
N SER A 167 18.67 4.87 -33.46
CA SER A 167 19.33 3.93 -34.38
C SER A 167 18.86 4.05 -35.82
N ALA A 168 18.07 5.07 -36.16
CA ALA A 168 17.47 5.26 -37.49
C ALA A 168 18.07 6.46 -38.24
N ASN A 169 19.14 7.08 -37.72
CA ASN A 169 19.88 8.18 -38.36
C ASN A 169 21.35 7.82 -38.50
#